data_AF-A0A3N1GSE1-F1
#
_entry.id   AF-A0A3N1GSE1-F1
#
_cell.length_a   1.000
_cell.length_b   1.000
_cell.length_c   1.000
_cell.angle_alpha   90.00
_cell.angle_beta   90.00
_cell.angle_gamma   90.00
#
_symmetry.space_group_name_H-M   'P 1'
#
loop_
_entity.id
_entity.type
_entity.pdbx_description
1 polymer ?
#
loop_
_entity_poly.entity_id
_entity_poly.type
_entity_poly.pdbx_seq_one_letter_code
_entity_poly.pdbx_strand_id
1 'polypeptide(L)'
;MEEFTRLPDLASRIFGGGVVYANDEFFAAADHLVDPATPVFAPQTFGHKGQVYDGWETRRRREPGHDVAIVRLGAPGVVHGVDIDTAFFTGNYPPYASVDGCALDGYPDAKQLAEADWVPLVPRSPLAGDSQNLYAVDSRQRFTHVRLTIYPDGGVARLRVHGDVVPDPRLLPAVIDVAAAEHGARIASCSNMFYGHPQNMINPGLARSMGDGWETSRRRDDGNDWVLVQLAAPSVVELAELDTSHFKGNAPGSATLRGIDTRTGLLDDPDDWFELLPQIRLSPDTRHRFPVPVVPVATHVRLDIFPDGGMARLRLYGRPDDAVLRARYEATT
;
A
#
# COMPACT_ATOMS: atom_id res chain seq x y z
N MET A 1 7.49 15.90 5.97
CA MET A 1 6.64 14.76 5.63
C MET A 1 6.83 13.74 6.74
N GLU A 2 5.76 13.34 7.41
CA GLU A 2 5.86 12.45 8.56
C GLU A 2 6.35 11.06 8.16
N GLU A 3 7.08 10.39 9.05
CA GLU A 3 7.72 9.09 8.77
C GLU A 3 6.71 8.01 8.37
N PHE A 4 5.51 8.02 8.97
CA PHE A 4 4.48 7.02 8.69
C PHE A 4 3.97 7.06 7.24
N THR A 5 4.06 8.20 6.54
CA THR A 5 3.54 8.34 5.17
C THR A 5 4.30 7.49 4.14
N ARG A 6 5.45 6.93 4.53
CA ARG A 6 6.22 5.96 3.75
C ARG A 6 5.70 4.53 3.88
N LEU A 7 4.80 4.27 4.83
CA LEU A 7 4.17 2.97 5.03
C LEU A 7 3.02 2.77 4.03
N PRO A 8 2.66 1.51 3.71
CA PRO A 8 1.51 1.20 2.87
C PRO A 8 0.22 1.91 3.33
N ASP A 9 -0.57 2.42 2.37
CA ASP A 9 -1.95 2.84 2.60
C ASP A 9 -2.86 1.61 2.65
N LEU A 10 -3.20 1.18 3.86
CA LEU A 10 -4.04 0.01 4.17
C LEU A 10 -5.47 0.15 3.62
N ALA A 11 -5.96 1.39 3.45
CA ALA A 11 -7.28 1.69 2.90
C ALA A 11 -7.30 1.68 1.36
N SER A 12 -6.12 1.70 0.73
CA SER A 12 -6.00 1.86 -0.73
C SER A 12 -6.78 0.81 -1.51
N ARG A 13 -7.41 1.26 -2.60
CA ARG A 13 -8.07 0.36 -3.55
C ARG A 13 -7.10 -0.61 -4.23
N ILE A 14 -5.80 -0.31 -4.24
CA ILE A 14 -4.75 -1.24 -4.70
C ILE A 14 -4.83 -2.56 -3.92
N PHE A 15 -5.00 -2.50 -2.60
CA PHE A 15 -5.17 -3.68 -1.74
C PHE A 15 -6.62 -4.18 -1.67
N GLY A 16 -7.54 -3.61 -2.45
CA GLY A 16 -8.95 -3.97 -2.41
C GLY A 16 -9.76 -3.30 -1.29
N GLY A 17 -9.24 -2.21 -0.71
CA GLY A 17 -9.99 -1.38 0.24
C GLY A 17 -11.26 -0.81 -0.40
N GLY A 18 -12.27 -0.54 0.41
CA GLY A 18 -13.55 -0.08 -0.11
C GLY A 18 -14.45 0.55 0.94
N VAL A 19 -15.25 1.52 0.52
CA VAL A 19 -16.27 2.12 1.36
C VAL A 19 -17.45 1.15 1.44
N VAL A 20 -17.77 0.71 2.65
CA VAL A 20 -18.87 -0.24 2.91
C VAL A 20 -20.13 0.47 3.41
N TYR A 21 -20.00 1.73 3.82
CA TYR A 21 -21.12 2.57 4.24
C TYR A 21 -20.74 4.05 4.11
N ALA A 22 -21.65 4.86 3.60
CA ALA A 22 -21.63 6.31 3.73
C ALA A 22 -23.07 6.80 3.97
N ASN A 23 -23.25 7.77 4.85
CA ASN A 23 -24.60 8.26 5.19
C ASN A 23 -25.13 9.33 4.21
N ASP A 24 -24.24 10.02 3.50
CA ASP A 24 -24.56 10.98 2.45
C ASP A 24 -23.43 10.99 1.41
N GLU A 25 -23.78 11.00 0.12
CA GLU A 25 -22.86 11.04 -1.03
C GLU A 25 -23.44 11.95 -2.13
N PHE A 26 -24.16 13.00 -1.74
CA PHE A 26 -24.96 13.76 -2.69
C PHE A 26 -24.10 14.39 -3.79
N PHE A 27 -23.02 15.10 -3.45
CA PHE A 27 -22.22 15.82 -4.44
C PHE A 27 -21.15 14.94 -5.08
N ALA A 28 -20.47 14.11 -4.30
CA ALA A 28 -19.43 13.20 -4.80
C ALA A 28 -19.36 11.92 -3.96
N ALA A 29 -19.02 10.80 -4.62
CA ALA A 29 -19.07 9.46 -4.03
C ALA A 29 -17.94 9.22 -3.02
N ALA A 30 -18.24 8.52 -1.94
CA ALA A 30 -17.26 8.15 -0.92
C ALA A 30 -16.20 7.19 -1.45
N ASP A 31 -16.47 6.42 -2.51
CA ASP A 31 -15.50 5.53 -3.16
C ASP A 31 -14.20 6.23 -3.59
N HIS A 32 -14.24 7.55 -3.84
CA HIS A 32 -13.05 8.34 -4.13
C HIS A 32 -12.05 8.38 -2.96
N LEU A 33 -12.51 8.20 -1.70
CA LEU A 33 -11.64 8.24 -0.51
C LEU A 33 -10.48 7.26 -0.60
N VAL A 34 -10.70 6.09 -1.20
CA VAL A 34 -9.74 4.99 -1.26
C VAL A 34 -8.98 4.90 -2.59
N ASP A 35 -9.22 5.81 -3.54
CA ASP A 35 -8.53 5.79 -4.84
C ASP A 35 -7.03 6.03 -4.64
N PRO A 36 -6.11 5.17 -5.12
CA PRO A 36 -4.67 5.37 -4.99
C PRO A 36 -4.16 6.63 -5.70
N ALA A 37 -4.83 7.11 -6.75
CA ALA A 37 -4.39 8.28 -7.48
C ALA A 37 -4.45 9.54 -6.61
N THR A 38 -3.49 10.45 -6.80
CA THR A 38 -3.58 11.81 -6.28
C THR A 38 -4.87 12.46 -6.77
N PRO A 39 -5.60 13.18 -5.91
CA PRO A 39 -6.78 13.93 -6.34
C PRO A 39 -6.48 14.83 -7.55
N VAL A 40 -7.47 14.98 -8.42
CA VAL A 40 -7.41 15.94 -9.53
C VAL A 40 -8.60 16.89 -9.52
N PHE A 41 -8.39 18.11 -10.03
CA PHE A 41 -9.45 19.09 -10.17
C PHE A 41 -9.50 19.66 -11.58
N ALA A 42 -10.68 19.60 -12.18
CA ALA A 42 -10.98 20.22 -13.45
C ALA A 42 -11.96 21.39 -13.20
N PRO A 43 -11.53 22.66 -13.33
CA PRO A 43 -12.42 23.78 -13.12
C PRO A 43 -13.54 23.78 -14.16
N GLN A 44 -14.73 24.24 -13.75
CA GLN A 44 -15.91 24.42 -14.63
C GLN A 44 -16.53 23.13 -15.17
N THR A 45 -16.24 21.97 -14.59
CA THR A 45 -16.96 20.72 -14.86
C THR A 45 -18.20 20.63 -13.98
N PHE A 46 -19.19 21.47 -14.25
CA PHE A 46 -20.47 21.48 -13.54
C PHE A 46 -21.42 20.41 -14.08
N GLY A 47 -21.87 19.50 -13.22
CA GLY A 47 -23.01 18.62 -13.45
C GLY A 47 -24.30 19.20 -12.86
N HIS A 48 -25.38 18.41 -12.86
CA HIS A 48 -26.67 18.82 -12.28
C HIS A 48 -26.64 19.04 -10.76
N LYS A 49 -25.58 18.57 -10.08
CA LYS A 49 -25.41 18.72 -8.64
C LYS A 49 -24.40 19.82 -8.26
N GLY A 50 -23.70 20.41 -9.22
CA GLY A 50 -22.62 21.37 -8.95
C GLY A 50 -21.31 20.98 -9.61
N GLN A 51 -20.21 21.56 -9.14
CA GLN A 51 -18.86 21.24 -9.58
C GLN A 51 -18.56 19.77 -9.25
N VAL A 52 -17.99 19.03 -10.19
CA VAL A 52 -17.50 17.66 -9.94
C VAL A 52 -16.19 17.75 -9.17
N TYR A 53 -16.12 17.03 -8.05
CA TYR A 53 -14.93 16.87 -7.23
C TYR A 53 -14.43 15.43 -7.28
N ASP A 54 -13.12 15.26 -7.26
CA ASP A 54 -12.46 13.97 -7.07
C ASP A 54 -12.27 13.71 -5.57
N GLY A 55 -13.36 13.34 -4.91
CA GLY A 55 -13.44 13.14 -3.47
C GLY A 55 -14.83 12.71 -3.03
N TRP A 56 -15.00 12.55 -1.72
CA TRP A 56 -16.31 12.42 -1.08
C TRP A 56 -16.84 13.82 -0.74
N GLU A 57 -18.10 14.13 -1.05
CA GLU A 57 -18.71 15.40 -0.63
C GLU A 57 -20.21 15.25 -0.30
N THR A 58 -20.58 15.71 0.90
CA THR A 58 -21.94 15.57 1.47
C THR A 58 -22.77 16.84 1.36
N ARG A 59 -24.09 16.73 1.57
CA ARG A 59 -24.96 17.93 1.62
C ARG A 59 -24.63 18.79 2.83
N ARG A 60 -24.72 20.11 2.63
CA ARG A 60 -24.73 21.07 3.75
C ARG A 60 -25.80 20.72 4.77
N ARG A 61 -25.39 20.50 6.02
CA ARG A 61 -26.33 20.26 7.12
C ARG A 61 -26.88 21.58 7.64
N ARG A 62 -28.17 21.53 7.97
CA ARG A 62 -28.91 22.64 8.59
C ARG A 62 -29.30 22.32 10.04
N GLU A 63 -29.12 21.07 10.44
CA GLU A 63 -29.42 20.54 11.76
C GLU A 63 -28.13 19.96 12.39
N PRO A 64 -28.04 19.89 13.73
CA PRO A 64 -26.90 19.26 14.40
C PRO A 64 -26.65 17.83 13.92
N GLY A 65 -25.38 17.48 13.72
CA GLY A 65 -24.99 16.14 13.29
C GLY A 65 -23.59 16.10 12.70
N HIS A 66 -23.27 14.97 12.07
CA HIS A 66 -22.02 14.71 11.38
C HIS A 66 -22.27 13.73 10.23
N ASP A 67 -21.36 13.69 9.26
CA ASP A 67 -21.34 12.69 8.20
C ASP A 67 -20.26 11.64 8.44
N VAL A 68 -20.56 10.42 8.02
CA VAL A 68 -19.73 9.24 8.30
C VAL A 68 -19.54 8.43 7.02
N ALA A 69 -18.30 7.98 6.81
CA ALA A 69 -17.96 6.91 5.90
C ALA A 69 -17.20 5.80 6.64
N ILE A 70 -17.55 4.53 6.38
CA ILE A 70 -16.85 3.35 6.89
C ILE A 70 -16.09 2.70 5.75
N VAL A 71 -14.79 2.52 5.94
CA VAL A 71 -13.89 1.89 4.99
C VAL A 71 -13.48 0.53 5.54
N ARG A 72 -13.67 -0.52 4.75
CA ARG A 72 -12.99 -1.81 4.94
C ARG A 72 -11.58 -1.67 4.38
N LEU A 73 -10.58 -1.89 5.23
CA LEU A 73 -9.18 -1.88 4.80
C LEU A 73 -8.94 -3.00 3.80
N GLY A 74 -8.17 -2.71 2.74
CA GLY A 74 -7.75 -3.71 1.77
C GLY A 74 -6.69 -4.63 2.34
N ALA A 75 -5.80 -4.06 3.15
CA ALA A 75 -4.76 -4.77 3.88
C ALA A 75 -4.93 -4.54 5.38
N PRO A 76 -5.59 -5.44 6.13
CA PRO A 76 -5.69 -5.34 7.59
C PRO A 76 -4.31 -5.23 8.23
N GLY A 77 -4.18 -4.41 9.26
CA GLY A 77 -2.86 -4.04 9.77
C GLY A 77 -2.90 -3.13 10.98
N VAL A 78 -1.70 -2.82 11.49
CA VAL A 78 -1.50 -1.86 12.57
C VAL A 78 -1.37 -0.47 11.99
N VAL A 79 -2.23 0.44 12.42
CA VAL A 79 -2.29 1.82 11.89
C VAL A 79 -1.30 2.69 12.67
N HIS A 80 -0.40 3.36 11.94
CA HIS A 80 0.61 4.28 12.49
C HIS A 80 0.32 5.74 12.18
N GLY A 81 -0.51 6.02 11.18
CA GLY A 81 -0.96 7.37 10.88
C GLY A 81 -2.06 7.42 9.84
N VAL A 82 -2.75 8.55 9.80
CA VAL A 82 -3.85 8.82 8.87
C VAL A 82 -3.59 10.15 8.16
N ASP A 83 -3.85 10.20 6.85
CA ASP A 83 -3.96 11.43 6.07
C ASP A 83 -5.42 11.64 5.66
N ILE A 84 -6.01 12.75 6.11
CA ILE A 84 -7.33 13.22 5.68
C ILE A 84 -7.10 14.33 4.67
N ASP A 85 -6.93 13.96 3.41
CA ASP A 85 -6.58 14.89 2.34
C ASP A 85 -7.82 15.67 1.88
N THR A 86 -7.77 16.99 2.00
CA THR A 86 -8.83 17.91 1.59
C THR A 86 -8.49 18.66 0.29
N ALA A 87 -7.55 18.14 -0.52
CA ALA A 87 -7.17 18.72 -1.81
C ALA A 87 -8.38 19.21 -2.61
N PHE A 88 -8.27 20.45 -3.10
CA PHE A 88 -9.27 21.19 -3.89
C PHE A 88 -10.56 21.58 -3.17
N PHE A 89 -10.81 21.07 -1.96
CA PHE A 89 -11.87 21.56 -1.07
C PHE A 89 -11.37 22.79 -0.31
N THR A 90 -11.42 23.96 -0.96
CA THR A 90 -10.85 25.23 -0.44
C THR A 90 -11.79 26.00 0.49
N GLY A 91 -13.10 25.76 0.41
CA GLY A 91 -14.10 26.41 1.26
C GLY A 91 -15.27 25.51 1.68
N ASN A 92 -15.33 24.31 1.13
CA ASN A 92 -16.33 23.27 1.38
C ASN A 92 -15.73 22.01 2.03
N TYR A 93 -14.52 22.10 2.59
CA TYR A 93 -13.96 21.07 3.45
C TYR A 93 -14.62 21.09 4.84
N PRO A 94 -14.69 19.94 5.54
CA PRO A 94 -15.19 19.93 6.91
C PRO A 94 -14.16 20.57 7.86
N PRO A 95 -14.56 21.43 8.79
CA PRO A 95 -13.63 22.08 9.72
C PRO A 95 -12.98 21.11 10.72
N TYR A 96 -13.61 19.95 11.01
CA TYR A 96 -13.03 18.92 11.86
C TYR A 96 -13.35 17.52 11.33
N ALA A 97 -12.50 16.56 11.66
CA ALA A 97 -12.78 15.14 11.48
C ALA A 97 -12.25 14.30 12.64
N SER A 98 -12.72 13.06 12.76
CA SER A 98 -12.15 12.02 13.61
C SER A 98 -12.11 10.71 12.85
N VAL A 99 -11.24 9.80 13.29
CA VAL A 99 -11.14 8.45 12.74
C VAL A 99 -11.12 7.43 13.87
N ASP A 100 -12.02 6.45 13.78
CA ASP A 100 -12.04 5.28 14.66
C ASP A 100 -11.65 4.03 13.88
N GLY A 101 -11.14 3.00 14.55
CA GLY A 101 -10.81 1.70 13.99
C GLY A 101 -11.56 0.57 14.68
N CYS A 102 -11.86 -0.51 13.96
CA CYS A 102 -12.31 -1.76 14.57
C CYS A 102 -11.73 -3.00 13.87
N ALA A 103 -11.71 -4.11 14.60
CA ALA A 103 -11.28 -5.42 14.14
C ALA A 103 -12.48 -6.38 14.15
N LEU A 104 -12.89 -6.87 12.98
CA LEU A 104 -13.97 -7.83 12.84
C LEU A 104 -13.52 -8.97 11.93
N ASP A 105 -13.81 -10.20 12.36
CA ASP A 105 -13.56 -11.39 11.55
C ASP A 105 -14.63 -11.56 10.47
N GLY A 106 -14.23 -12.18 9.34
CA GLY A 106 -15.13 -12.53 8.25
C GLY A 106 -15.63 -11.33 7.45
N TYR A 107 -16.92 -11.34 7.10
CA TYR A 107 -17.58 -10.35 6.26
C TYR A 107 -18.78 -9.76 7.01
N PRO A 108 -18.54 -8.81 7.94
CA PRO A 108 -19.60 -8.29 8.79
C PRO A 108 -20.66 -7.54 7.96
N ASP A 109 -21.94 -7.73 8.31
CA ASP A 109 -23.03 -6.94 7.75
C ASP A 109 -23.11 -5.54 8.38
N ALA A 110 -24.03 -4.72 7.88
CA ALA A 110 -24.21 -3.34 8.35
C ALA A 110 -24.58 -3.26 9.84
N LYS A 111 -25.31 -4.25 10.38
CA LYS A 111 -25.70 -4.27 11.79
C LYS A 111 -24.48 -4.58 12.65
N GLN A 112 -23.70 -5.58 12.27
CA GLN A 112 -22.46 -5.94 12.97
C GLN A 112 -21.45 -4.79 12.98
N LEU A 113 -21.32 -4.04 11.87
CA LEU A 113 -20.47 -2.84 11.81
C LEU A 113 -20.96 -1.70 12.71
N ALA A 114 -22.28 -1.51 12.80
CA ALA A 114 -22.88 -0.49 13.66
C ALA A 114 -22.70 -0.81 15.15
N GLU A 115 -22.71 -2.09 15.52
CA GLU A 115 -22.55 -2.58 16.90
C GLU A 115 -21.08 -2.89 17.27
N ALA A 116 -20.13 -2.68 16.35
CA ALA A 116 -18.72 -2.96 16.56
C ALA A 116 -18.10 -2.09 17.66
N ASP A 117 -17.07 -2.61 18.32
CA ASP A 117 -16.26 -1.84 19.27
C ASP A 117 -15.27 -0.95 18.51
N TRP A 118 -15.62 0.33 18.38
CA TRP A 118 -14.85 1.33 17.65
C TRP A 118 -13.87 2.04 18.60
N VAL A 119 -12.57 1.87 18.32
CA VAL A 119 -11.48 2.46 19.09
C VAL A 119 -11.03 3.75 18.42
N PRO A 120 -10.93 4.89 19.15
CA PRO A 120 -10.44 6.13 18.57
C PRO A 120 -8.99 6.01 18.09
N LEU A 121 -8.72 6.34 16.82
CA LEU A 121 -7.38 6.42 16.24
C LEU A 121 -6.93 7.88 16.13
N VAL A 122 -7.82 8.73 15.62
CA VAL A 122 -7.64 10.17 15.52
C VAL A 122 -8.80 10.82 16.27
N PRO A 123 -8.55 11.54 17.38
CA PRO A 123 -9.62 12.26 18.07
C PRO A 123 -10.17 13.36 17.16
N ARG A 124 -11.31 13.95 17.52
CA ARG A 124 -11.86 15.08 16.78
C ARG A 124 -10.84 16.21 16.66
N SER A 125 -10.31 16.41 15.45
CA SER A 125 -9.16 17.25 15.16
C SER A 125 -9.48 18.25 14.04
N PRO A 126 -8.89 19.45 14.07
CA PRO A 126 -9.15 20.48 13.06
C PRO A 126 -8.50 20.11 11.73
N LEU A 127 -9.19 20.36 10.63
CA LEU A 127 -8.66 20.20 9.28
C LEU A 127 -8.35 21.56 8.67
N ALA A 128 -7.30 21.62 7.85
CA ALA A 128 -7.10 22.67 6.87
C ALA A 128 -7.70 22.23 5.52
N GLY A 129 -8.16 23.21 4.74
CA GLY A 129 -8.66 23.00 3.38
C GLY A 129 -7.54 23.01 2.37
N ASP A 130 -7.73 22.30 1.25
CA ASP A 130 -6.74 22.16 0.18
C ASP A 130 -5.36 21.69 0.70
N SER A 131 -5.37 20.70 1.59
CA SER A 131 -4.16 20.23 2.26
C SER A 131 -4.24 18.77 2.68
N GLN A 132 -3.07 18.14 2.78
CA GLN A 132 -2.91 16.90 3.54
C GLN A 132 -2.99 17.19 5.04
N ASN A 133 -3.83 16.45 5.76
CA ASN A 133 -3.98 16.58 7.21
C ASN A 133 -3.49 15.30 7.88
N LEU A 134 -2.24 15.34 8.32
CA LEU A 134 -1.51 14.19 8.84
C LEU A 134 -1.70 14.07 10.37
N TYR A 135 -2.11 12.89 10.81
CA TYR A 135 -2.26 12.56 12.23
C TYR A 135 -1.57 11.23 12.53
N ALA A 136 -0.53 11.27 13.38
CA ALA A 136 0.08 10.06 13.91
C ALA A 136 -0.90 9.31 14.83
N VAL A 137 -0.86 7.98 14.77
CA VAL A 137 -1.69 7.08 15.57
C VAL A 137 -0.77 6.23 16.44
N ASP A 138 -0.99 6.26 17.75
CA ASP A 138 -0.28 5.40 18.71
C ASP A 138 -1.19 4.24 19.12
N SER A 139 -1.31 3.26 18.22
CA SER A 139 -2.02 2.01 18.50
C SER A 139 -1.18 0.82 18.04
N ARG A 140 -1.21 -0.25 18.82
CA ARG A 140 -0.57 -1.53 18.47
C ARG A 140 -1.57 -2.57 17.97
N GLN A 141 -2.86 -2.23 18.00
CA GLN A 141 -3.93 -3.13 17.59
C GLN A 141 -4.01 -3.22 16.08
N ARG A 142 -4.33 -4.41 15.59
CA ARG A 142 -4.64 -4.66 14.19
C ARG A 142 -6.08 -4.26 13.91
N PHE A 143 -6.30 -3.47 12.86
CA PHE A 143 -7.61 -3.06 12.39
C PHE A 143 -7.98 -3.68 11.05
N THR A 144 -9.28 -3.81 10.81
CA THR A 144 -9.87 -4.32 9.56
C THR A 144 -10.76 -3.29 8.88
N HIS A 145 -11.30 -2.35 9.67
CA HIS A 145 -12.14 -1.26 9.21
C HIS A 145 -11.73 0.03 9.92
N VAL A 146 -11.94 1.14 9.24
CA VAL A 146 -11.88 2.48 9.84
C VAL A 146 -13.16 3.24 9.55
N ARG A 147 -13.52 4.16 10.44
CA ARG A 147 -14.67 5.05 10.30
C ARG A 147 -14.19 6.50 10.31
N LEU A 148 -14.32 7.16 9.17
CA LEU A 148 -14.12 8.60 9.06
C LEU A 148 -15.42 9.30 9.44
N THR A 149 -15.35 10.22 10.40
CA THR A 149 -16.44 11.12 10.75
C THR A 149 -16.01 12.56 10.47
N ILE A 150 -16.81 13.29 9.68
CA ILE A 150 -16.58 14.71 9.39
C ILE A 150 -17.63 15.57 10.08
N TYR A 151 -17.23 16.76 10.54
CA TYR A 151 -18.08 17.62 11.37
C TYR A 151 -18.23 19.02 10.77
N PRO A 152 -19.46 19.51 10.53
CA PRO A 152 -20.70 18.74 10.43
C PRO A 152 -20.82 17.97 9.10
N ASP A 153 -20.28 18.55 8.03
CA ASP A 153 -20.38 18.10 6.63
C ASP A 153 -19.25 18.74 5.83
N GLY A 154 -19.12 18.36 4.56
CA GLY A 154 -18.12 18.92 3.65
C GLY A 154 -17.54 17.87 2.71
N GLY A 155 -16.37 18.16 2.15
CA GLY A 155 -15.66 17.24 1.28
C GLY A 155 -14.25 16.88 1.70
N VAL A 156 -13.88 15.63 1.42
CA VAL A 156 -12.57 15.01 1.67
C VAL A 156 -12.16 14.28 0.39
N ALA A 157 -10.98 14.60 -0.13
CA ALA A 157 -10.48 14.05 -1.38
C ALA A 157 -10.01 12.60 -1.22
N ARG A 158 -9.19 12.32 -0.20
CA ARG A 158 -8.68 10.97 0.11
C ARG A 158 -8.65 10.73 1.61
N LEU A 159 -8.76 9.45 1.98
CA LEU A 159 -8.43 8.94 3.29
C LEU A 159 -7.30 7.92 3.12
N ARG A 160 -6.08 8.28 3.54
CA ARG A 160 -4.97 7.34 3.60
C ARG A 160 -4.82 6.82 5.02
N VAL A 161 -4.70 5.51 5.15
CA VAL A 161 -4.48 4.85 6.45
C VAL A 161 -3.15 4.14 6.39
N HIS A 162 -2.10 4.78 6.89
CA HIS A 162 -0.74 4.28 6.78
C HIS A 162 -0.40 3.33 7.92
N GLY A 163 0.13 2.16 7.59
CA GLY A 163 0.36 1.13 8.59
C GLY A 163 1.18 -0.07 8.12
N ASP A 164 1.49 -0.96 9.07
CA ASP A 164 2.08 -2.26 8.78
C ASP A 164 0.98 -3.27 8.44
N VAL A 165 1.13 -3.96 7.31
CA VAL A 165 0.19 -5.02 6.90
C VAL A 165 0.40 -6.27 7.76
N VAL A 166 -0.68 -6.74 8.39
CA VAL A 166 -0.70 -7.94 9.23
C VAL A 166 -1.81 -8.88 8.73
N PRO A 167 -1.50 -9.75 7.75
CA PRO A 167 -2.47 -10.71 7.22
C PRO A 167 -2.82 -11.75 8.29
N ASP A 168 -4.02 -12.32 8.21
CA ASP A 168 -4.41 -13.46 9.02
C ASP A 168 -3.75 -14.74 8.49
N PRO A 169 -2.84 -15.40 9.25
CA PRO A 169 -2.15 -16.60 8.79
C PRO A 169 -3.10 -17.76 8.44
N ARG A 170 -4.32 -17.78 9.01
CA ARG A 170 -5.35 -18.79 8.70
C ARG A 170 -5.82 -18.72 7.24
N LEU A 171 -5.65 -17.58 6.59
CA LEU A 171 -6.09 -17.33 5.21
C LEU A 171 -4.98 -17.52 4.18
N LEU A 172 -3.74 -17.78 4.62
CA LEU A 172 -2.59 -17.91 3.73
C LEU A 172 -2.36 -19.38 3.33
N PRO A 173 -2.16 -19.68 2.04
CA PRO A 173 -1.73 -21.01 1.61
C PRO A 173 -0.26 -21.28 2.01
N ALA A 174 0.18 -22.52 1.88
CA ALA A 174 1.54 -22.93 2.28
C ALA A 174 2.66 -22.33 1.41
N VAL A 175 2.34 -21.84 0.21
CA VAL A 175 3.24 -21.11 -0.68
C VAL A 175 2.54 -19.82 -1.05
N ILE A 176 3.18 -18.68 -0.77
CA ILE A 176 2.67 -17.34 -1.06
C ILE A 176 3.73 -16.53 -1.80
N ASP A 177 3.34 -15.40 -2.40
CA ASP A 177 4.31 -14.37 -2.79
C ASP A 177 4.86 -13.70 -1.52
N VAL A 178 6.04 -14.15 -1.07
CA VAL A 178 6.68 -13.66 0.16
C VAL A 178 7.30 -12.27 -0.02
N ALA A 179 7.33 -11.74 -1.25
CA ALA A 179 7.67 -10.35 -1.55
C ALA A 179 6.44 -9.43 -1.61
N ALA A 180 5.21 -9.94 -1.51
CA ALA A 180 4.01 -9.12 -1.66
C ALA A 180 3.77 -8.19 -0.46
N ALA A 181 3.46 -6.93 -0.74
CA ALA A 181 3.07 -5.95 0.29
C ALA A 181 1.82 -6.39 1.07
N GLU A 182 0.85 -7.04 0.40
CA GLU A 182 -0.37 -7.56 1.03
C GLU A 182 -0.10 -8.69 2.05
N HIS A 183 1.08 -9.30 2.01
CA HIS A 183 1.53 -10.28 3.00
C HIS A 183 2.46 -9.69 4.08
N GLY A 184 2.77 -8.38 3.99
CA GLY A 184 3.63 -7.67 4.94
C GLY A 184 5.09 -7.54 4.51
N ALA A 185 5.42 -7.81 3.23
CA ALA A 185 6.74 -7.47 2.70
C ALA A 185 6.87 -5.95 2.48
N ARG A 186 8.11 -5.44 2.47
CA ARG A 186 8.37 -4.01 2.27
C ARG A 186 9.67 -3.74 1.52
N ILE A 187 9.74 -2.58 0.88
CA ILE A 187 10.99 -2.09 0.31
C ILE A 187 11.85 -1.54 1.45
N ALA A 188 12.98 -2.20 1.73
CA ALA A 188 13.92 -1.78 2.77
C ALA A 188 14.85 -0.66 2.27
N SER A 189 15.26 -0.71 0.99
CA SER A 189 16.10 0.32 0.36
C SER A 189 16.11 0.16 -1.17
N CYS A 190 16.59 1.18 -1.89
CA CYS A 190 16.82 1.11 -3.34
C CYS A 190 17.87 2.14 -3.77
N SER A 191 18.43 1.98 -4.98
CA SER A 191 19.38 2.92 -5.57
C SER A 191 18.74 4.24 -6.05
N ASN A 192 17.50 4.20 -6.52
CA ASN A 192 16.86 5.31 -7.23
C ASN A 192 15.32 5.29 -7.06
N MET A 193 14.73 6.47 -6.79
CA MET A 193 13.27 6.67 -6.63
C MET A 193 12.69 7.75 -7.57
N PHE A 194 13.35 8.07 -8.69
CA PHE A 194 13.08 9.31 -9.44
C PHE A 194 11.76 9.31 -10.24
N TYR A 195 11.42 8.23 -10.96
CA TYR A 195 10.25 8.21 -11.86
C TYR A 195 9.09 7.33 -11.36
N GLY A 196 9.37 6.21 -10.70
CA GLY A 196 8.36 5.34 -10.09
C GLY A 196 8.75 4.94 -8.67
N HIS A 197 7.78 4.71 -7.80
CA HIS A 197 8.04 4.29 -6.42
C HIS A 197 8.32 2.77 -6.37
N PRO A 198 9.43 2.30 -5.77
CA PRO A 198 9.79 0.88 -5.77
C PRO A 198 8.73 -0.03 -5.12
N GLN A 199 7.90 0.51 -4.23
CA GLN A 199 6.81 -0.24 -3.61
C GLN A 199 5.75 -0.72 -4.62
N ASN A 200 5.65 -0.07 -5.77
CA ASN A 200 4.76 -0.52 -6.85
C ASN A 200 5.11 -1.93 -7.33
N MET A 201 6.38 -2.34 -7.25
CA MET A 201 6.80 -3.68 -7.67
C MET A 201 6.17 -4.82 -6.85
N ILE A 202 5.79 -4.53 -5.61
CA ILE A 202 5.26 -5.51 -4.67
C ILE A 202 3.76 -5.35 -4.39
N ASN A 203 3.10 -4.42 -5.08
CA ASN A 203 1.64 -4.27 -5.07
C ASN A 203 0.95 -5.50 -5.66
N PRO A 204 -0.28 -5.84 -5.26
CA PRO A 204 -1.03 -6.97 -5.84
C PRO A 204 -1.33 -6.80 -7.34
N GLY A 205 -1.70 -7.91 -7.98
CA GLY A 205 -2.13 -7.95 -9.38
C GLY A 205 -1.05 -7.64 -10.42
N LEU A 206 -1.48 -7.39 -11.65
CA LEU A 206 -0.62 -6.96 -12.75
C LEU A 206 -0.56 -5.43 -12.81
N ALA A 207 0.55 -4.88 -13.28
CA ALA A 207 0.64 -3.46 -13.60
C ALA A 207 -0.38 -3.10 -14.70
N ARG A 208 -1.08 -1.98 -14.54
CA ARG A 208 -2.06 -1.48 -15.53
C ARG A 208 -1.45 -0.53 -16.55
N SER A 209 -0.33 0.09 -16.20
CA SER A 209 0.44 1.00 -17.03
C SER A 209 1.89 1.03 -16.56
N MET A 210 2.76 1.74 -17.27
CA MET A 210 4.16 1.95 -16.86
C MET A 210 4.27 2.68 -15.50
N GLY A 211 3.35 3.61 -15.21
CA GLY A 211 3.33 4.36 -13.94
C GLY A 211 2.93 3.51 -12.72
N ASP A 212 2.43 2.29 -12.96
CA ASP A 212 2.12 1.30 -11.93
C ASP A 212 3.37 0.45 -11.61
N GLY A 213 4.56 0.78 -12.11
CA GLY A 213 5.82 0.07 -11.83
C GLY A 213 6.85 0.92 -11.08
N TRP A 214 8.07 0.39 -10.97
CA TRP A 214 9.28 1.12 -10.59
C TRP A 214 10.05 1.50 -11.87
N GLU A 215 10.46 2.76 -11.97
CA GLU A 215 11.29 3.26 -13.08
C GLU A 215 12.41 4.14 -12.53
N THR A 216 13.63 3.90 -13.01
CA THR A 216 14.82 4.64 -12.61
C THR A 216 15.28 5.64 -13.67
N SER A 217 16.16 6.57 -13.26
CA SER A 217 16.79 7.48 -14.20
C SER A 217 17.78 6.74 -15.11
N ARG A 218 17.88 7.17 -16.38
CA ARG A 218 18.89 6.66 -17.30
C ARG A 218 20.28 6.86 -16.72
N ARG A 219 21.05 5.78 -16.63
CA ARG A 219 22.44 5.83 -16.18
C ARG A 219 23.38 6.17 -17.34
N ARG A 220 24.52 6.71 -16.94
CA ARG A 220 25.64 7.14 -17.80
C ARG A 220 26.99 6.71 -17.21
N ASP A 221 26.96 5.97 -16.11
CA ASP A 221 28.11 5.36 -15.43
C ASP A 221 28.09 3.84 -15.64
N ASP A 222 29.10 3.16 -15.09
CA ASP A 222 29.24 1.70 -15.19
C ASP A 222 28.47 0.94 -14.08
N GLY A 223 27.56 1.63 -13.37
CA GLY A 223 26.81 1.07 -12.26
C GLY A 223 25.51 0.37 -12.69
N ASN A 224 24.75 -0.08 -11.69
CA ASN A 224 23.44 -0.68 -11.87
C ASN A 224 22.42 -0.12 -10.88
N ASP A 225 21.13 -0.25 -11.19
CA ASP A 225 20.06 0.04 -10.24
C ASP A 225 19.62 -1.21 -9.48
N TRP A 226 19.14 -1.01 -8.25
CA TRP A 226 18.76 -2.10 -7.38
C TRP A 226 17.64 -1.74 -6.40
N VAL A 227 16.92 -2.77 -5.96
CA VAL A 227 15.92 -2.69 -4.89
C VAL A 227 16.13 -3.83 -3.89
N LEU A 228 16.06 -3.50 -2.61
CA LEU A 228 16.14 -4.44 -1.50
C LEU A 228 14.75 -4.61 -0.90
N VAL A 229 14.23 -5.84 -0.96
CA VAL A 229 12.93 -6.21 -0.41
C VAL A 229 13.15 -6.99 0.88
N GLN A 230 12.54 -6.55 1.96
CA GLN A 230 12.34 -7.38 3.15
C GLN A 230 11.11 -8.25 2.92
N LEU A 231 11.28 -9.56 3.02
CA LEU A 231 10.21 -10.53 2.83
C LEU A 231 9.20 -10.46 3.98
N ALA A 232 7.96 -10.87 3.69
CA ALA A 232 6.85 -10.93 4.64
C ALA A 232 7.18 -11.75 5.91
N ALA A 233 7.99 -12.79 5.73
CA ALA A 233 8.57 -13.63 6.77
C ALA A 233 9.85 -14.29 6.22
N PRO A 234 10.75 -14.82 7.07
CA PRO A 234 11.83 -15.68 6.62
C PRO A 234 11.26 -16.81 5.76
N SER A 235 11.78 -17.01 4.55
CA SER A 235 11.17 -17.89 3.56
C SER A 235 12.18 -18.63 2.69
N VAL A 236 11.84 -19.86 2.26
CA VAL A 236 12.54 -20.53 1.16
C VAL A 236 11.82 -20.17 -0.14
N VAL A 237 12.51 -19.49 -1.06
CA VAL A 237 11.95 -19.07 -2.36
C VAL A 237 12.03 -20.23 -3.36
N GLU A 238 10.90 -20.54 -4.01
CA GLU A 238 10.78 -21.67 -4.95
C GLU A 238 10.59 -21.18 -6.41
N LEU A 239 9.99 -20.00 -6.61
CA LEU A 239 9.75 -19.43 -7.94
C LEU A 239 9.90 -17.91 -7.90
N ALA A 240 10.72 -17.37 -8.80
CA ALA A 240 10.86 -15.94 -9.01
C ALA A 240 10.15 -15.51 -10.30
N GLU A 241 9.46 -14.37 -10.25
CA GLU A 241 8.89 -13.70 -11.41
C GLU A 241 9.43 -12.28 -11.52
N LEU A 242 10.07 -11.99 -12.65
CA LEU A 242 10.54 -10.66 -13.03
C LEU A 242 9.66 -10.13 -14.15
N ASP A 243 8.82 -9.15 -13.85
CA ASP A 243 7.83 -8.61 -14.79
C ASP A 243 8.27 -7.25 -15.33
N THR A 244 8.42 -7.15 -16.65
CA THR A 244 8.72 -5.90 -17.38
C THR A 244 7.52 -5.40 -18.20
N SER A 245 6.31 -5.87 -17.92
CA SER A 245 5.07 -5.43 -18.59
C SER A 245 4.97 -3.91 -18.64
N HIS A 246 4.53 -3.36 -19.78
CA HIS A 246 4.48 -1.93 -20.12
C HIS A 246 5.83 -1.23 -20.32
N PHE A 247 6.96 -1.80 -19.92
CA PHE A 247 8.31 -1.27 -20.17
C PHE A 247 8.82 -1.72 -21.55
N LYS A 248 8.33 -1.05 -22.61
CA LYS A 248 8.58 -1.44 -24.00
C LYS A 248 9.92 -0.95 -24.56
N GLY A 249 10.32 0.26 -24.18
CA GLY A 249 11.55 0.91 -24.65
C GLY A 249 12.60 1.16 -23.55
N ASN A 250 12.23 0.91 -22.30
CA ASN A 250 12.99 1.22 -21.09
C ASN A 250 13.00 0.03 -20.10
N ALA A 251 12.72 -1.20 -20.55
CA ALA A 251 13.00 -2.39 -19.74
C ALA A 251 14.52 -2.56 -19.58
N PRO A 252 14.98 -3.07 -18.42
CA PRO A 252 16.39 -3.41 -18.24
C PRO A 252 16.83 -4.50 -19.21
N GLY A 253 18.11 -4.50 -19.57
CA GLY A 253 18.68 -5.53 -20.45
C GLY A 253 18.83 -6.87 -19.76
N SER A 254 19.14 -6.87 -18.47
CA SER A 254 19.29 -8.07 -17.64
C SER A 254 19.07 -7.77 -16.16
N ALA A 255 18.93 -8.81 -15.34
CA ALA A 255 18.80 -8.71 -13.90
C ALA A 255 19.46 -9.89 -13.16
N THR A 256 19.78 -9.70 -11.88
CA THR A 256 20.18 -10.76 -10.94
C THR A 256 19.29 -10.73 -9.70
N LEU A 257 19.11 -11.88 -9.03
CA LEU A 257 18.46 -11.95 -7.72
C LEU A 257 19.38 -12.63 -6.70
N ARG A 258 19.53 -12.00 -5.53
CA ARG A 258 20.30 -12.54 -4.39
C ARG A 258 19.48 -12.51 -3.12
N GLY A 259 19.61 -13.54 -2.29
CA GLY A 259 18.95 -13.66 -0.99
C GLY A 259 19.96 -13.55 0.15
N ILE A 260 19.46 -13.14 1.32
CA ILE A 260 20.23 -13.14 2.58
C ILE A 260 19.31 -13.42 3.77
N ASP A 261 19.83 -14.14 4.75
CA ASP A 261 19.21 -14.29 6.07
C ASP A 261 19.89 -13.36 7.09
N THR A 262 19.27 -12.22 7.39
CA THR A 262 19.83 -11.23 8.33
C THR A 262 19.74 -11.67 9.80
N ARG A 263 19.22 -12.87 10.07
CA ARG A 263 19.32 -13.50 11.39
C ARG A 263 20.70 -14.11 11.63
N THR A 264 21.42 -14.40 10.55
CA THR A 264 22.73 -15.07 10.59
C THR A 264 23.82 -14.34 9.82
N GLY A 265 23.47 -13.41 8.92
CA GLY A 265 24.40 -12.61 8.13
C GLY A 265 24.09 -11.10 8.14
N LEU A 266 24.96 -10.32 7.52
CA LEU A 266 24.94 -8.86 7.48
C LEU A 266 24.72 -8.33 6.05
N LEU A 267 23.87 -7.31 5.91
CA LEU A 267 23.51 -6.75 4.59
C LEU A 267 24.70 -6.15 3.84
N ASP A 268 25.72 -5.68 4.56
CA ASP A 268 26.93 -5.06 4.03
C ASP A 268 28.08 -6.04 3.77
N ASP A 269 27.94 -7.31 4.14
CA ASP A 269 28.90 -8.38 3.83
C ASP A 269 28.49 -9.12 2.54
N PRO A 270 29.25 -9.01 1.43
CA PRO A 270 28.93 -9.70 0.18
C PRO A 270 28.93 -11.24 0.28
N ASP A 271 29.70 -11.81 1.22
CA ASP A 271 29.84 -13.26 1.38
C ASP A 271 28.61 -13.91 2.05
N ASP A 272 27.78 -13.11 2.72
CA ASP A 272 26.53 -13.55 3.34
C ASP A 272 25.36 -13.66 2.35
N TRP A 273 25.53 -13.19 1.12
CA TRP A 273 24.53 -13.28 0.07
C TRP A 273 24.66 -14.58 -0.71
N PHE A 274 23.53 -15.23 -0.98
CA PHE A 274 23.45 -16.38 -1.87
C PHE A 274 22.66 -16.06 -3.14
N GLU A 275 23.05 -16.70 -4.25
CA GLU A 275 22.39 -16.51 -5.54
C GLU A 275 21.01 -17.18 -5.57
N LEU A 276 19.98 -16.43 -5.97
CA LEU A 276 18.65 -16.95 -6.29
C LEU A 276 18.49 -17.12 -7.80
N LEU A 277 18.94 -16.13 -8.57
CA LEU A 277 19.05 -16.19 -10.03
C LEU A 277 20.38 -15.58 -10.47
N PRO A 278 21.12 -16.24 -11.38
CA PRO A 278 22.27 -15.64 -12.03
C PRO A 278 21.83 -14.47 -12.91
N GLN A 279 22.79 -13.77 -13.52
CA GLN A 279 22.45 -12.69 -14.44
C GLN A 279 21.73 -13.23 -15.67
N ILE A 280 20.47 -12.85 -15.81
CA ILE A 280 19.56 -13.31 -16.87
C ILE A 280 19.13 -12.15 -17.74
N ARG A 281 19.04 -12.40 -19.04
CA ARG A 281 18.51 -11.42 -20.01
C ARG A 281 17.01 -11.24 -19.80
N LEU A 282 16.55 -10.00 -19.84
CA LEU A 282 15.13 -9.65 -19.83
C LEU A 282 14.70 -9.20 -21.23
N SER A 283 13.44 -9.48 -21.55
CA SER A 283 12.74 -8.97 -22.72
C SER A 283 11.79 -7.83 -22.32
N PRO A 284 11.61 -6.81 -23.16
CA PRO A 284 10.61 -5.78 -22.92
C PRO A 284 9.19 -6.36 -22.85
N ASP A 285 8.31 -5.73 -22.06
CA ASP A 285 6.88 -6.05 -21.99
C ASP A 285 6.58 -7.54 -21.74
N THR A 286 7.35 -8.18 -20.82
CA THR A 286 7.35 -9.64 -20.65
C THR A 286 7.39 -10.05 -19.18
N ARG A 287 6.61 -11.06 -18.83
CA ARG A 287 6.70 -11.78 -17.55
C ARG A 287 7.70 -12.93 -17.66
N HIS A 288 8.78 -12.86 -16.90
CA HIS A 288 9.81 -13.89 -16.87
C HIS A 288 9.65 -14.71 -15.60
N ARG A 289 9.50 -16.03 -15.71
CA ARG A 289 9.28 -16.93 -14.58
C ARG A 289 10.40 -17.96 -14.51
N PHE A 290 11.02 -18.08 -13.34
CA PHE A 290 12.18 -18.92 -13.13
C PHE A 290 11.99 -19.79 -11.90
N PRO A 291 12.07 -21.13 -12.02
CA PRO A 291 12.22 -21.96 -10.84
C PRO A 291 13.53 -21.59 -10.15
N VAL A 292 13.46 -21.37 -8.85
CA VAL A 292 14.64 -21.11 -8.03
C VAL A 292 15.10 -22.46 -7.47
N PRO A 293 16.38 -22.85 -7.63
CA PRO A 293 16.92 -24.04 -6.99
C PRO A 293 16.62 -24.02 -5.49
N VAL A 294 16.57 -25.18 -4.83
CA VAL A 294 16.41 -25.19 -3.37
C VAL A 294 17.61 -24.48 -2.74
N VAL A 295 17.34 -23.31 -2.16
CA VAL A 295 18.30 -22.37 -1.57
C VAL A 295 18.09 -22.25 -0.07
N PRO A 296 19.03 -21.63 0.67
CA PRO A 296 18.81 -21.27 2.07
C PRO A 296 17.57 -20.38 2.27
N VAL A 297 17.16 -20.25 3.54
CA VAL A 297 16.13 -19.29 3.93
C VAL A 297 16.62 -17.87 3.64
N ALA A 298 15.74 -17.03 3.09
CA ALA A 298 15.96 -15.60 2.93
C ALA A 298 15.03 -14.81 3.86
N THR A 299 15.52 -13.72 4.40
CA THR A 299 14.71 -12.66 5.06
C THR A 299 14.61 -11.43 4.18
N HIS A 300 15.61 -11.21 3.33
CA HIS A 300 15.67 -10.14 2.36
C HIS A 300 16.12 -10.68 1.02
N VAL A 301 15.64 -10.04 -0.04
CA VAL A 301 16.02 -10.32 -1.41
C VAL A 301 16.36 -9.02 -2.12
N ARG A 302 17.50 -9.00 -2.80
CA ARG A 302 17.96 -7.89 -3.63
C ARG A 302 17.79 -8.24 -5.09
N LEU A 303 17.08 -7.37 -5.81
CA LEU A 303 17.01 -7.35 -7.27
C LEU A 303 17.95 -6.27 -7.77
N ASP A 304 18.90 -6.66 -8.61
CA ASP A 304 19.74 -5.73 -9.38
C ASP A 304 19.29 -5.79 -10.84
N ILE A 305 19.09 -4.62 -11.46
CA ILE A 305 18.74 -4.45 -12.88
C ILE A 305 19.88 -3.72 -13.61
N PHE A 306 20.17 -4.12 -14.84
CA PHE A 306 21.34 -3.64 -15.57
C PHE A 306 21.01 -3.04 -16.95
N PRO A 307 21.59 -1.86 -17.28
CA PRO A 307 22.22 -0.90 -16.34
C PRO A 307 21.15 -0.17 -15.48
N ASP A 308 19.97 0.04 -16.05
CA ASP A 308 18.84 0.77 -15.49
C ASP A 308 17.56 0.36 -16.22
N GLY A 309 16.42 0.96 -15.86
CA GLY A 309 15.17 0.78 -16.56
C GLY A 309 13.99 0.69 -15.61
N GLY A 310 12.95 -0.03 -16.01
CA GLY A 310 11.79 -0.22 -15.16
C GLY A 310 11.24 -1.64 -15.09
N MET A 311 10.62 -1.92 -13.94
CA MET A 311 10.05 -3.19 -13.55
C MET A 311 8.59 -2.98 -13.15
N ALA A 312 7.70 -3.78 -13.72
CA ALA A 312 6.29 -3.77 -13.38
C ALA A 312 6.05 -4.42 -12.01
N ARG A 313 6.52 -5.66 -11.83
CA ARG A 313 6.36 -6.44 -10.60
C ARG A 313 7.58 -7.31 -10.32
N LEU A 314 7.77 -7.60 -9.05
CA LEU A 314 8.62 -8.68 -8.55
C LEU A 314 7.73 -9.62 -7.73
N ARG A 315 7.69 -10.90 -8.09
CA ARG A 315 7.03 -11.94 -7.28
C ARG A 315 8.05 -12.97 -6.85
N LEU A 316 8.03 -13.33 -5.57
CA LEU A 316 8.87 -14.38 -5.02
C LEU A 316 7.94 -15.37 -4.32
N TYR A 317 7.57 -16.45 -5.01
CA TYR A 317 6.73 -17.47 -4.41
C TYR A 317 7.60 -18.40 -3.58
N GLY A 318 7.27 -18.54 -2.30
CA GLY A 318 8.04 -19.32 -1.36
C GLY A 318 7.23 -19.76 -0.16
N ARG A 319 7.87 -20.59 0.67
CA ARG A 319 7.30 -21.08 1.93
C ARG A 319 7.75 -20.19 3.07
N PRO A 320 6.86 -19.37 3.65
CA PRO A 320 7.19 -18.55 4.80
C PRO A 320 7.30 -19.39 6.07
N ASP A 321 8.10 -18.91 7.01
CA ASP A 321 8.09 -19.36 8.40
C ASP A 321 6.75 -18.99 9.04
N ASP A 322 5.86 -19.98 9.10
CA ASP A 322 4.49 -19.85 9.59
C ASP A 322 4.44 -19.47 11.08
N ALA A 323 5.45 -19.85 11.88
CA ALA A 323 5.51 -19.46 13.29
C ALA A 323 5.75 -17.95 13.43
N VAL A 324 6.58 -17.36 12.56
CA VAL A 324 6.82 -15.90 12.53
C VAL A 324 5.55 -15.15 12.13
N LEU A 325 4.81 -15.64 11.13
CA LEU A 325 3.54 -15.03 10.71
C LEU A 325 2.49 -15.07 11.82
N ARG A 326 2.34 -16.21 12.51
CA ARG A 326 1.42 -16.36 13.66
C ARG A 326 1.80 -15.45 14.82
N ALA A 327 3.07 -15.45 15.22
CA ALA A 327 3.53 -14.60 16.31
C ALA A 327 3.28 -13.11 16.03
N ARG A 328 3.50 -12.66 14.78
CA ARG A 328 3.19 -11.28 14.37
C ARG A 328 1.69 -10.97 14.46
N TYR A 329 0.84 -11.89 14.02
CA TYR A 329 -0.62 -11.71 14.10
C TYR A 329 -1.11 -11.67 15.56
N GLU A 330 -0.69 -12.64 16.38
CA GLU A 330 -1.05 -12.76 17.80
C GLU A 330 -0.59 -11.55 18.63
N ALA A 331 0.56 -10.94 18.31
CA ALA A 331 1.06 -9.76 19.00
C ALA A 331 0.22 -8.48 18.77
N THR A 332 -0.71 -8.50 17.81
CA THR A 332 -1.52 -7.33 17.40
C THR A 332 -3.02 -7.52 17.60
N THR A 333 -3.43 -8.71 18.03
CA THR A 333 -4.83 -9.04 18.35
C THR A 333 -5.11 -8.68 19.80
#